data_AF-A0A2A2LN23-F1
#
_entry.id   AF-A0A2A2LN23-F1
#
_cell.length_a   1.000
_cell.length_b   1.000
_cell.length_c   1.000
_cell.angle_alpha   90.00
_cell.angle_beta   90.00
_cell.angle_gamma   90.00
#
_symmetry.space_group_name_H-M   'P 1'
#
loop_
_entity.id
_entity.type
_entity.pdbx_description
1 polymer ?
#
loop_
_entity_poly.entity_id
_entity_poly.type
_entity_poly.pdbx_seq_one_letter_code
_entity_poly.pdbx_strand_id
1 'polypeptide(L)'
;MKLWLVLHLLVQSSFCKIDHEEVHVGEKKDVRKQEHEQLEAHKVDPKQTQIDHAKIYTGLFKASRRQHQIAVNSAKGIDIDKRRGFLEEIIVNIRNILTETRSVIERIGHPASAPFPHDSETLKDAISKVLENTALFSDLSLHFPKVFLKKMEKDRKLKTVIIWAYEYSKDTGTVNDR
;
A
#
# COMPACT_ATOMS: atom_id res chain seq x y z
N MET A 1 -19.05 -10.76 16.80
CA MET A 1 -19.09 -9.35 16.37
C MET A 1 -17.72 -8.67 16.26
N LYS A 2 -16.60 -9.25 16.74
CA LYS A 2 -15.25 -8.64 16.66
C LYS A 2 -14.48 -8.89 15.34
N LEU A 3 -14.96 -9.79 14.48
CA LEU A 3 -14.24 -10.20 13.25
C LEU A 3 -14.34 -9.16 12.12
N TRP A 4 -15.49 -8.49 12.02
CA TRP A 4 -15.70 -7.41 11.05
C TRP A 4 -14.81 -6.19 11.34
N LEU A 5 -14.53 -5.91 12.62
CA LEU A 5 -13.61 -4.84 13.02
C LEU A 5 -12.16 -5.13 12.59
N VAL A 6 -11.71 -6.38 12.62
CA VAL A 6 -10.36 -6.74 12.14
C VAL A 6 -10.27 -6.61 10.63
N LEU A 7 -11.30 -7.04 9.90
CA LEU A 7 -11.39 -6.84 8.45
C LEU A 7 -11.42 -5.34 8.11
N HIS A 8 -12.20 -4.54 8.84
CA HIS A 8 -12.30 -3.10 8.64
C HIS A 8 -10.99 -2.37 8.98
N LEU A 9 -10.28 -2.79 10.03
CA LEU A 9 -8.96 -2.24 10.39
C LEU A 9 -7.90 -2.57 9.34
N LEU A 10 -7.92 -3.78 8.76
CA LEU A 10 -7.03 -4.17 7.66
C LEU A 10 -7.35 -3.41 6.36
N VAL A 11 -8.61 -3.04 6.13
CA VAL A 11 -9.04 -2.21 4.99
C VAL A 11 -8.68 -0.74 5.22
N GLN A 12 -8.81 -0.21 6.44
CA GLN A 12 -8.51 1.18 6.76
C GLN A 12 -7.02 1.49 6.85
N SER A 13 -6.16 0.51 7.17
CA SER A 13 -4.71 0.74 7.22
C SER A 13 -4.05 0.94 5.84
N SER A 14 -4.77 0.62 4.76
CA SER A 14 -4.35 0.95 3.39
C SER A 14 -4.53 2.43 3.04
N PHE A 15 -5.17 3.24 3.89
CA PHE A 15 -5.25 4.69 3.73
C PHE A 15 -4.19 5.38 4.59
N CYS A 16 -2.95 5.42 4.11
CA CYS A 16 -2.05 6.49 4.52
C CYS A 16 -2.48 7.73 3.74
N LYS A 17 -3.31 8.58 4.35
CA LYS A 17 -3.49 9.94 3.85
C LYS A 17 -2.11 10.60 3.92
N ILE A 18 -1.57 10.95 2.75
CA ILE A 18 -0.50 11.93 2.68
C ILE A 18 -1.21 13.27 2.95
N ASP A 19 -1.24 13.67 4.21
CA ASP A 19 -1.72 15.00 4.58
C ASP A 19 -0.70 16.00 4.01
N HIS A 20 -1.07 16.63 2.90
CA HIS A 20 -0.40 17.84 2.43
C HIS A 20 -0.88 18.96 3.36
N GLU A 21 0.03 19.45 4.20
CA GLU A 21 -0.25 20.54 5.14
C GLU A 21 -0.70 21.78 4.34
N GLU A 22 -2.00 22.10 4.41
CA GLU A 22 -2.57 23.30 3.81
C GLU A 22 -2.10 24.52 4.62
N VAL A 23 -1.17 25.28 4.03
CA VAL A 23 -0.79 26.60 4.52
C VAL A 23 -1.97 27.56 4.28
N HIS A 24 -2.79 27.75 5.31
CA HIS A 24 -3.79 28.81 5.33
C HIS A 24 -3.12 30.17 5.60
N VAL A 25 -3.11 31.01 4.57
CA VAL A 25 -2.81 32.45 4.65
C VAL A 25 -4.06 33.20 5.13
N GLY A 26 -3.94 34.00 6.20
CA GLY A 26 -5.05 34.79 6.75
C GLY A 26 -4.73 35.70 7.95
N GLU A 27 -3.86 36.70 7.73
CA GLU A 27 -3.80 38.08 8.27
C GLU A 27 -3.93 38.49 9.78
N LYS A 28 -3.09 39.50 10.12
CA LYS A 28 -3.09 40.52 11.22
C LYS A 28 -2.29 40.17 12.49
N LYS A 29 -1.36 40.98 13.02
CA LYS A 29 -1.00 42.42 12.90
C LYS A 29 0.44 42.66 13.42
N ASP A 30 1.15 43.57 12.75
CA ASP A 30 2.11 44.58 13.24
C ASP A 30 2.89 44.36 14.56
N VAL A 31 4.22 44.12 14.47
CA VAL A 31 5.23 44.93 15.20
C VAL A 31 6.52 45.01 14.34
N ARG A 32 6.78 46.23 13.86
CA ARG A 32 7.98 46.71 13.19
C ARG A 32 9.16 46.92 14.17
N LYS A 33 10.40 46.76 13.66
CA LYS A 33 11.75 47.00 14.27
C LYS A 33 12.17 45.86 15.22
N GLN A 34 13.26 45.12 14.99
CA GLN A 34 14.68 45.44 14.78
C GLN A 34 15.33 44.02 14.71
N GLU A 35 16.21 43.60 13.82
CA GLU A 35 17.43 44.22 13.31
C GLU A 35 17.73 43.70 11.88
N HIS A 36 17.97 44.64 10.97
CA HIS A 36 18.92 44.46 9.89
C HIS A 36 20.28 44.16 10.54
N GLU A 37 20.81 42.95 10.38
CA GLU A 37 22.25 42.64 10.24
C GLU A 37 22.48 41.12 10.38
N GLN A 38 22.14 40.39 9.31
CA GLN A 38 22.69 39.06 8.99
C GLN A 38 22.29 38.70 7.54
N LEU A 39 22.61 39.60 6.62
CA LEU A 39 22.69 39.32 5.20
C LEU A 39 24.18 39.08 4.90
N GLU A 40 24.69 37.89 5.20
CA GLU A 40 25.88 37.38 4.52
C GLU A 40 25.78 35.84 4.43
N ALA A 41 25.66 35.38 3.18
CA ALA A 41 25.96 34.03 2.70
C ALA A 41 25.27 32.81 3.34
N HIS A 42 24.03 32.55 2.92
CA HIS A 42 23.64 31.18 2.56
C HIS A 42 23.09 31.19 1.13
N LYS A 43 23.98 30.94 0.16
CA LYS A 43 23.57 30.51 -1.17
C LYS A 43 22.87 29.17 -0.98
N VAL A 44 21.55 29.18 -0.98
CA VAL A 44 20.76 27.95 -1.11
C VAL A 44 20.96 27.47 -2.54
N ASP A 45 21.82 26.45 -2.69
CA ASP A 45 21.95 25.66 -3.90
C ASP A 45 20.56 25.07 -4.24
N PRO A 46 19.99 25.28 -5.43
CA PRO A 46 18.67 24.77 -5.80
C PRO A 46 18.64 23.26 -6.05
N LYS A 47 19.65 22.50 -5.64
CA LYS A 47 19.63 21.03 -5.64
C LYS A 47 19.35 20.47 -4.25
N GLN A 48 18.39 19.55 -4.21
CA GLN A 48 18.19 18.51 -3.20
C GLN A 48 17.08 18.70 -2.14
N THR A 49 15.83 18.77 -2.61
CA THR A 49 14.73 18.06 -1.93
C THR A 49 13.91 17.25 -2.94
N GLN A 50 14.60 16.47 -3.77
CA GLN A 50 13.91 15.45 -4.57
C GLN A 50 13.44 14.36 -3.61
N ILE A 51 12.17 14.44 -3.19
CA ILE A 51 11.53 13.43 -2.37
C ILE A 51 11.56 12.12 -3.16
N ASP A 52 12.36 11.16 -2.71
CA ASP A 52 12.38 9.82 -3.29
C ASP A 52 11.12 9.06 -2.83
N HIS A 53 10.04 9.24 -3.59
CA HIS A 53 8.75 8.60 -3.34
C HIS A 53 8.84 7.07 -3.31
N ALA A 54 9.79 6.47 -4.06
CA ALA A 54 10.01 5.03 -4.01
C ALA A 54 10.57 4.61 -2.64
N LYS A 55 11.52 5.39 -2.09
CA LYS A 55 12.05 5.14 -0.74
C LYS A 55 11.00 5.31 0.36
N ILE A 56 10.12 6.32 0.25
CA ILE A 56 8.99 6.50 1.16
C ILE A 56 8.05 5.29 1.08
N TYR A 57 7.68 4.89 -0.13
CA TYR A 57 6.82 3.73 -0.35
C TYR A 57 7.44 2.47 0.27
N THR A 58 8.72 2.19 0.03
CA THR A 58 9.42 1.04 0.64
C THR A 58 9.40 1.09 2.17
N GLY A 59 9.53 2.27 2.76
CA GLY A 59 9.40 2.46 4.21
C GLY A 59 8.00 2.11 4.72
N LEU A 60 6.95 2.59 4.05
CA LEU A 60 5.55 2.29 4.38
C LEU A 60 5.24 0.81 4.19
N PHE A 61 5.70 0.21 3.09
CA PHE A 61 5.55 -1.21 2.81
C PHE A 61 6.15 -2.07 3.92
N LYS A 62 7.38 -1.75 4.38
CA LYS A 62 8.00 -2.43 5.53
C LYS A 62 7.16 -2.31 6.81
N ALA A 63 6.46 -1.19 7.03
CA ALA A 63 5.52 -1.05 8.14
C ALA A 63 4.26 -1.92 7.95
N SER A 64 3.71 -1.98 6.73
CA SER A 64 2.58 -2.86 6.38
C SER A 64 2.89 -4.34 6.61
N ARG A 65 4.14 -4.79 6.39
CA ARG A 65 4.58 -6.17 6.74
C ARG A 65 4.34 -6.53 8.20
N ARG A 66 4.47 -5.57 9.13
CA ARG A 66 4.16 -5.80 10.55
C ARG A 66 2.66 -6.01 10.75
N GLN A 67 1.83 -5.26 10.04
CA GLN A 67 0.37 -5.43 10.06
C GLN A 67 -0.06 -6.77 9.47
N HIS A 68 0.60 -7.23 8.39
CA HIS A 68 0.35 -8.56 7.82
C HIS A 68 0.66 -9.65 8.83
N GLN A 69 1.74 -9.52 9.60
CA GLN A 69 2.06 -10.49 10.66
C GLN A 69 0.99 -10.51 11.75
N ILE A 70 0.42 -9.35 12.11
CA ILE A 70 -0.73 -9.27 13.03
C ILE A 70 -1.95 -9.97 12.43
N ALA A 71 -2.25 -9.75 11.15
CA ALA A 71 -3.35 -10.42 10.45
C ALA A 71 -3.20 -11.94 10.45
N VAL A 72 -2.00 -12.43 10.13
CA VAL A 72 -1.64 -13.86 10.17
C VAL A 72 -1.82 -14.42 11.58
N ASN A 73 -1.28 -13.76 12.61
CA ASN A 73 -1.37 -14.22 13.99
C ASN A 73 -2.82 -14.23 14.50
N SER A 74 -3.60 -13.22 14.10
CA SER A 74 -5.03 -13.15 14.38
C SER A 74 -5.77 -14.33 13.74
N ALA A 75 -5.48 -14.63 12.48
CA ALA A 75 -6.05 -15.78 11.78
C ALA A 75 -5.66 -17.13 12.43
N LYS A 76 -4.44 -17.25 12.97
CA LYS A 76 -4.00 -18.45 13.72
C LYS A 76 -4.78 -18.64 15.03
N GLY A 77 -5.19 -17.54 15.67
CA GLY A 77 -5.96 -17.55 16.90
C GLY A 77 -7.46 -17.82 16.71
N ILE A 78 -7.97 -17.77 15.48
CA ILE A 78 -9.37 -18.11 15.19
C ILE A 78 -9.58 -19.61 15.35
N ASP A 79 -10.69 -19.99 15.99
CA ASP A 79 -11.14 -21.37 16.10
C ASP A 79 -11.13 -22.11 14.76
N ILE A 80 -10.72 -23.38 14.78
CA ILE A 80 -10.43 -24.14 13.55
C ILE A 80 -11.64 -24.23 12.60
N ASP A 81 -12.85 -24.35 13.16
CA ASP A 81 -14.09 -24.51 12.39
C ASP A 81 -14.48 -23.21 11.67
N LYS A 82 -14.13 -22.06 12.25
CA LYS A 82 -14.44 -20.72 11.73
C LYS A 82 -13.34 -20.17 10.83
N ARG A 83 -12.10 -20.60 11.06
CA ARG A 83 -10.91 -20.07 10.37
C ARG A 83 -10.99 -20.21 8.86
N ARG A 84 -11.50 -21.34 8.37
CA ARG A 84 -11.65 -21.57 6.93
C ARG A 84 -12.56 -20.52 6.28
N GLY A 85 -13.75 -20.28 6.84
CA GLY A 85 -14.69 -19.31 6.30
C GLY A 85 -14.10 -17.89 6.29
N PHE A 86 -13.46 -17.50 7.40
CA PHE A 86 -12.77 -16.22 7.50
C PHE A 86 -11.65 -16.05 6.44
N LEU A 87 -10.82 -17.08 6.25
CA LEU A 87 -9.77 -17.03 5.24
C LEU A 87 -10.36 -16.98 3.81
N GLU A 88 -11.44 -17.71 3.55
CA GLU A 88 -12.15 -17.65 2.27
C GLU A 88 -12.72 -16.26 1.98
N GLU A 89 -13.25 -15.56 2.99
CA GLU A 89 -13.70 -14.16 2.90
C GLU A 89 -12.54 -13.21 2.57
N ILE A 90 -11.40 -13.35 3.26
CA ILE A 90 -10.20 -12.54 2.96
C ILE A 90 -9.75 -12.76 1.52
N ILE A 91 -9.70 -14.02 1.05
CA ILE A 91 -9.28 -14.33 -0.33
C ILE A 91 -10.22 -13.66 -1.34
N VAL A 92 -11.54 -13.69 -1.10
CA VAL A 92 -12.50 -13.02 -1.97
C VAL A 92 -12.30 -11.51 -1.96
N ASN A 93 -12.05 -10.91 -0.80
CA ASN A 93 -11.79 -9.48 -0.68
C ASN A 93 -10.52 -9.07 -1.45
N ILE A 94 -9.41 -9.77 -1.24
CA ILE A 94 -8.14 -9.55 -1.96
C ILE A 94 -8.35 -9.65 -3.46
N ARG A 95 -9.07 -10.68 -3.93
CA ARG A 95 -9.38 -10.86 -5.35
C ARG A 95 -10.11 -9.65 -5.92
N ASN A 96 -11.13 -9.15 -5.23
CA ASN A 96 -11.94 -8.03 -5.69
C ASN A 96 -11.08 -6.75 -5.78
N ILE A 97 -10.33 -6.43 -4.71
CA ILE A 97 -9.42 -5.28 -4.68
C ILE A 97 -8.41 -5.35 -5.83
N LEU A 98 -7.75 -6.50 -6.04
CA LEU A 98 -6.79 -6.65 -7.12
C LEU A 98 -7.43 -6.54 -8.50
N THR A 99 -8.66 -7.05 -8.67
CA THR A 99 -9.38 -6.97 -9.95
C THR A 99 -9.76 -5.52 -10.29
N GLU A 100 -10.27 -4.78 -9.31
CA GLU A 100 -10.62 -3.37 -9.47
C GLU A 100 -9.37 -2.53 -9.75
N THR A 101 -8.31 -2.78 -9.00
CA THR A 101 -7.05 -2.03 -9.11
C THR A 101 -6.34 -2.30 -10.43
N ARG A 102 -6.37 -3.55 -10.90
CA ARG A 102 -5.89 -3.92 -12.25
C ARG A 102 -6.58 -3.09 -13.33
N SER A 103 -7.90 -2.98 -13.27
CA SER A 103 -8.68 -2.17 -14.23
C SER A 103 -8.25 -0.70 -14.22
N VAL A 104 -7.96 -0.14 -13.04
CA VAL A 104 -7.45 1.24 -12.92
C VAL A 104 -6.10 1.40 -13.60
N ILE A 105 -5.14 0.51 -13.32
CA ILE A 105 -3.78 0.56 -13.89
C ILE A 105 -3.82 0.37 -15.41
N GLU A 106 -4.57 -0.62 -15.90
CA GLU A 106 -4.70 -0.90 -17.34
C GLU A 106 -5.35 0.28 -18.08
N ARG A 107 -6.36 0.94 -17.48
CA ARG A 107 -7.00 2.13 -18.06
C ARG A 107 -6.06 3.34 -18.15
N ILE A 108 -5.20 3.52 -17.15
CA ILE A 108 -4.18 4.59 -17.16
C ILE A 108 -3.05 4.25 -18.16
N GLY A 109 -2.87 2.97 -18.48
CA GLY A 109 -1.83 2.51 -19.40
C GLY A 109 -0.44 2.57 -18.79
N HIS A 110 -0.32 2.46 -17.46
CA HIS A 110 0.98 2.46 -16.78
C HIS A 110 1.64 1.08 -16.89
N PRO A 111 2.81 0.98 -17.54
CA PRO A 111 3.53 -0.29 -17.61
C PRO A 111 4.28 -0.56 -16.30
N ALA A 112 4.34 -1.82 -15.87
CA ALA A 112 5.01 -2.20 -14.61
C ALA A 112 6.49 -1.80 -14.54
N SER A 113 7.17 -1.74 -15.70
CA SER A 113 8.56 -1.31 -15.81
C SER A 113 8.77 0.21 -15.78
N ALA A 114 7.70 1.01 -15.80
CA ALA A 114 7.84 2.45 -15.69
C ALA A 114 8.23 2.86 -14.27
N PRO A 115 8.92 4.01 -14.11
CA PRO A 115 9.17 4.59 -12.81
C PRO A 115 7.88 4.75 -11.98
N PHE A 116 8.04 4.70 -10.65
CA PHE A 116 6.93 4.95 -9.74
C PHE A 116 6.36 6.35 -10.00
N PRO A 117 5.03 6.49 -10.15
CA PRO A 117 4.42 7.75 -10.57
C PRO A 117 4.54 8.79 -9.47
N HIS A 118 5.14 9.95 -9.79
CA HIS A 118 5.27 11.05 -8.84
C HIS A 118 4.05 11.98 -8.80
N ASP A 119 3.27 12.03 -9.89
CA ASP A 119 2.25 13.08 -10.07
C ASP A 119 0.80 12.60 -10.00
N SER A 120 0.57 11.28 -9.93
CA SER A 120 -0.79 10.71 -9.92
C SER A 120 -1.08 9.97 -8.62
N GLU A 121 -1.84 10.60 -7.73
CA GLU A 121 -2.25 9.98 -6.45
C GLU A 121 -3.09 8.71 -6.69
N THR A 122 -3.97 8.72 -7.68
CA THR A 122 -4.76 7.54 -8.06
C THR A 122 -3.89 6.37 -8.47
N LEU A 123 -2.82 6.60 -9.23
CA LEU A 123 -1.92 5.54 -9.66
C LEU A 123 -1.02 5.07 -8.52
N LYS A 124 -0.56 5.98 -7.64
CA LYS A 124 0.17 5.62 -6.41
C LYS A 124 -0.67 4.71 -5.51
N ASP A 125 -1.92 5.08 -5.25
CA ASP A 125 -2.87 4.28 -4.47
C ASP A 125 -3.12 2.92 -5.12
N ALA A 126 -3.32 2.90 -6.44
CA ALA A 126 -3.50 1.65 -7.17
C ALA A 126 -2.26 0.73 -7.06
N ILE A 127 -1.06 1.23 -7.33
CA ILE A 127 0.17 0.45 -7.20
C ILE A 127 0.34 -0.06 -5.76
N SER A 128 0.11 0.80 -4.78
CA SER A 128 0.18 0.44 -3.36
C SER A 128 -0.79 -0.70 -3.02
N LYS A 129 -2.03 -0.63 -3.49
CA LYS A 129 -3.03 -1.70 -3.31
C LYS A 129 -2.59 -3.01 -3.95
N VAL A 130 -2.02 -2.99 -5.16
CA VAL A 130 -1.51 -4.22 -5.80
C VAL A 130 -0.41 -4.84 -4.95
N LEU A 131 0.60 -4.06 -4.59
CA LEU A 131 1.78 -4.53 -3.87
C LEU A 131 1.41 -5.08 -2.49
N GLU A 132 0.60 -4.34 -1.72
CA GLU A 132 0.21 -4.73 -0.36
C GLU A 132 -0.69 -5.97 -0.35
N ASN A 133 -1.70 -6.03 -1.23
CA ASN A 133 -2.61 -7.18 -1.28
C ASN A 133 -1.91 -8.43 -1.82
N THR A 134 -0.95 -8.28 -2.74
CA THR A 134 -0.10 -9.39 -3.21
C THR A 134 0.78 -9.92 -2.07
N ALA A 135 1.40 -9.03 -1.31
CA ALA A 135 2.24 -9.39 -0.18
C ALA A 135 1.44 -10.06 0.96
N LEU A 136 0.25 -9.53 1.30
CA LEU A 136 -0.64 -10.13 2.30
C LEU A 136 -1.15 -11.50 1.86
N PHE A 137 -1.53 -11.64 0.57
CA PHE A 137 -1.94 -12.94 0.02
C PHE A 137 -0.82 -13.97 0.16
N SER A 138 0.42 -13.59 -0.19
CA SER A 138 1.59 -14.44 -0.04
C SER A 138 1.77 -14.89 1.42
N ASP A 139 1.74 -13.96 2.38
CA ASP A 139 1.92 -14.26 3.80
C ASP A 139 0.88 -15.23 4.34
N LEU A 140 -0.39 -15.00 4.00
CA LEU A 140 -1.48 -15.87 4.43
C LEU A 140 -1.39 -17.24 3.74
N SER A 141 -1.01 -17.29 2.47
CA SER A 141 -0.87 -18.54 1.73
C SER A 141 0.23 -19.45 2.28
N LEU A 142 1.34 -18.88 2.77
CA LEU A 142 2.43 -19.61 3.42
C LEU A 142 1.97 -20.23 4.75
N HIS A 143 1.12 -19.53 5.49
CA HIS A 143 0.62 -19.98 6.79
C HIS A 143 -0.59 -20.90 6.71
N PHE A 144 -1.41 -20.76 5.66
CA PHE A 144 -2.66 -21.51 5.47
C PHE A 144 -2.75 -22.16 4.08
N PRO A 145 -1.74 -22.96 3.65
CA PRO A 145 -1.60 -23.40 2.26
C PRO A 145 -2.80 -24.21 1.77
N LYS A 146 -3.38 -25.08 2.63
CA LYS A 146 -4.52 -25.93 2.25
C LYS A 146 -5.73 -25.13 1.77
N VAL A 147 -6.04 -24.00 2.41
CA VAL A 147 -7.20 -23.16 2.05
C VAL A 147 -6.93 -22.41 0.75
N PHE A 148 -5.74 -21.81 0.65
CA PHE A 148 -5.34 -20.98 -0.49
C PHE A 148 -5.16 -21.81 -1.76
N LEU A 149 -4.46 -22.95 -1.69
CA LEU A 149 -4.27 -23.86 -2.83
C LEU A 149 -5.61 -24.37 -3.36
N LYS A 150 -6.47 -24.89 -2.48
CA LYS A 150 -7.81 -25.36 -2.85
C LYS A 150 -8.67 -24.26 -3.49
N LYS A 151 -8.53 -23.01 -3.03
CA LYS A 151 -9.26 -21.89 -3.61
C LYS A 151 -8.72 -21.50 -4.99
N MET A 152 -7.39 -21.45 -5.15
CA MET A 152 -6.70 -21.17 -6.41
C MET A 152 -6.96 -22.23 -7.49
N GLU A 153 -7.07 -23.51 -7.09
CA GLU A 153 -7.42 -24.61 -8.01
C GLU A 153 -8.85 -24.48 -8.55
N LYS A 154 -9.79 -24.02 -7.71
CA LYS A 154 -11.22 -23.93 -8.05
C LYS A 154 -11.61 -22.63 -8.73
N ASP A 155 -10.98 -21.51 -8.35
CA ASP A 155 -11.30 -20.19 -8.86
C ASP A 155 -10.25 -19.71 -9.87
N ARG A 156 -10.51 -19.97 -11.16
CA ARG A 156 -9.63 -19.53 -12.26
C ARG A 156 -9.45 -18.02 -12.32
N LYS A 157 -10.46 -17.23 -11.92
CA LYS A 157 -10.39 -15.76 -11.93
C LYS A 157 -9.44 -15.29 -10.84
N LEU A 158 -9.54 -15.86 -9.64
CA LEU A 158 -8.57 -15.64 -8.56
C LEU A 158 -7.15 -15.98 -9.03
N LYS A 159 -6.95 -17.16 -9.63
CA LYS A 159 -5.64 -17.57 -10.12
C LYS A 159 -5.05 -16.57 -11.10
N THR A 160 -5.86 -16.12 -12.06
CA THR A 160 -5.44 -15.17 -13.09
C THR A 160 -5.04 -13.82 -12.50
N VAL A 161 -5.84 -13.26 -11.58
CA VAL A 161 -5.54 -11.95 -10.99
C VAL A 161 -4.34 -12.00 -10.06
N ILE A 162 -4.16 -13.09 -9.31
CA ILE A 162 -3.00 -13.26 -8.42
C ILE A 162 -1.70 -13.41 -9.21
N ILE A 163 -1.69 -14.19 -10.31
CA ILE A 163 -0.51 -14.32 -11.17
C ILE A 163 -0.14 -12.95 -11.74
N TRP A 164 -1.11 -12.23 -12.30
CA TRP A 164 -0.89 -10.88 -12.81
C TRP A 164 -0.34 -9.93 -11.73
N ALA A 165 -0.92 -9.93 -10.53
CA ALA A 165 -0.51 -9.04 -9.46
C ALA A 165 0.92 -9.34 -8.98
N TYR A 166 1.29 -10.62 -8.94
CA TYR A 166 2.66 -11.05 -8.64
C TYR A 166 3.66 -10.60 -9.73
N GLU A 167 3.33 -10.82 -11.01
CA GLU A 167 4.17 -10.38 -12.13
C GLU A 167 4.36 -8.87 -12.13
N TYR A 168 3.27 -8.11 -11.96
CA TYR A 168 3.32 -6.66 -11.84
C TYR A 168 4.21 -6.21 -10.68
N SER A 169 4.02 -6.79 -9.48
CA SER A 169 4.78 -6.45 -8.28
C SER A 169 6.29 -6.72 -8.41
N LYS A 170 6.64 -7.81 -9.10
CA LYS A 170 8.02 -8.19 -9.39
C LYS A 170 8.67 -7.18 -10.34
N ASP A 171 7.95 -6.79 -11.39
CA ASP A 171 8.47 -5.92 -12.45
C ASP A 171 8.56 -4.44 -12.00
N THR A 172 7.76 -4.01 -11.02
CA THR A 172 7.87 -2.67 -10.41
C THR A 172 9.13 -2.47 -9.55
N GLY A 173 9.92 -3.51 -9.28
CA GLY A 173 11.20 -3.42 -8.58
C GLY A 173 11.13 -3.07 -7.08
N THR A 174 9.97 -2.70 -6.55
CA THR A 174 9.75 -2.29 -5.14
C THR A 174 9.83 -3.46 -4.14
N VAL A 175 9.62 -4.70 -4.59
CA VAL A 175 9.58 -5.90 -3.73
C VAL A 175 10.95 -6.59 -3.62
N ASN A 176 11.96 -6.15 -4.37
CA ASN A 176 13.27 -6.80 -4.42
C ASN A 176 14.30 -6.06 -3.56
N ASP A 177 14.19 -6.24 -2.24
CA ASP A 177 15.27 -5.95 -1.28
C ASP A 177 15.86 -7.33 -0.91
N ARG A 178 16.76 -7.84 -1.75
CA ARG A 178 17.72 -8.90 -1.38
C ARG A 178 19.07 -8.24 -1.11
#